data_AF-A0AAU6YYG7-F1
#
_entry.id   AF-A0AAU6YYG7-F1
#
_cell.length_a   1.000
_cell.length_b   1.000
_cell.length_c   1.000
_cell.angle_alpha   90.00
_cell.angle_beta   90.00
_cell.angle_gamma   90.00
#
_symmetry.space_group_name_H-M   'P 1'
#
loop_
_entity.id
_entity.type
_entity.pdbx_description
1 polymer ?
#
loop_
_entity_poly.entity_id
_entity_poly.type
_entity_poly.pdbx_seq_one_letter_code
_entity_poly.pdbx_strand_id
1 'polypeptide(L)'
;MAPGTAAHRGPAPVHGAGPWAWHEVEMQGGSKVAGLYGGDGPGGHKNGGNLPAVTVKIASGHHQAVARVAAGLVMTAVAEDGTVEALEDPERWVASMQWHPEALELPAGERLAPFRAFVEVCRSFPQHLVALLV
;
A
#
# COMPACT_ATOMS: atom_id res chain seq x y z
N MET A 1 -13.45 7.56 22.59
CA MET A 1 -13.83 7.21 21.21
C MET A 1 -13.36 5.78 20.98
N ALA A 2 -14.26 4.86 20.64
CA ALA A 2 -13.89 3.45 20.43
C ALA A 2 -13.12 3.30 19.09
N PRO A 3 -12.07 2.46 19.03
CA PRO A 3 -11.40 2.14 17.76
C PRO A 3 -12.40 1.43 16.83
N GLY A 4 -12.44 1.85 15.55
CA GLY A 4 -13.31 1.23 14.54
C GLY A 4 -12.83 -0.19 14.19
N THR A 5 -13.78 -1.11 14.03
CA THR A 5 -13.55 -2.49 13.58
C THR A 5 -13.76 -2.61 12.07
N ALA A 6 -12.86 -3.32 11.39
CA ALA A 6 -12.70 -3.43 9.93
C ALA A 6 -13.89 -4.07 9.18
N ALA A 7 -14.00 -3.80 7.87
CA ALA A 7 -14.78 -4.65 6.96
C ALA A 7 -14.25 -4.62 5.52
N HIS A 8 -13.60 -5.72 5.12
CA HIS A 8 -13.45 -6.19 3.74
C HIS A 8 -14.50 -7.28 3.51
N ARG A 9 -15.50 -7.09 2.64
CA ARG A 9 -16.78 -7.84 2.70
C ARG A 9 -16.68 -9.36 2.43
N GLY A 10 -16.83 -10.12 3.51
CA GLY A 10 -17.22 -11.53 3.63
C GLY A 10 -17.36 -11.87 5.12
N PRO A 11 -18.06 -12.95 5.53
CA PRO A 11 -17.94 -13.40 6.92
C PRO A 11 -16.45 -13.59 7.21
N ALA A 12 -16.01 -13.24 8.42
CA ALA A 12 -14.66 -13.56 8.88
C ALA A 12 -14.37 -15.02 8.48
N PRO A 13 -13.17 -15.33 7.94
CA PRO A 13 -12.85 -16.70 7.58
C PRO A 13 -13.23 -17.60 8.74
N VAL A 14 -14.04 -18.62 8.45
CA VAL A 14 -14.35 -19.69 9.41
C VAL A 14 -13.03 -20.07 10.05
N HIS A 15 -12.93 -20.08 11.38
CA HIS A 15 -11.69 -20.42 12.07
C HIS A 15 -11.03 -21.64 11.38
N GLY A 16 -9.93 -21.41 10.64
CA GLY A 16 -9.30 -22.43 9.79
C GLY A 16 -9.16 -22.12 8.28
N ALA A 17 -9.77 -21.06 7.73
CA ALA A 17 -9.63 -20.68 6.31
C ALA A 17 -8.51 -19.63 6.08
N GLY A 18 -7.28 -19.93 6.49
CA GLY A 18 -6.10 -19.07 6.28
C GLY A 18 -6.10 -17.73 7.05
N PRO A 19 -4.97 -17.03 7.14
CA PRO A 19 -4.87 -15.79 7.91
C PRO A 19 -5.31 -14.53 7.15
N TRP A 20 -5.63 -14.63 5.86
CA TRP A 20 -5.78 -13.47 4.96
C TRP A 20 -7.22 -13.20 4.51
N ALA A 21 -7.59 -11.92 4.48
CA ALA A 21 -8.71 -11.41 3.71
C ALA A 21 -8.20 -10.92 2.34
N TRP A 22 -8.72 -11.48 1.25
CA TRP A 22 -8.29 -11.14 -0.11
C TRP A 22 -9.24 -10.13 -0.74
N HIS A 23 -8.72 -9.01 -1.21
CA HIS A 23 -9.50 -8.00 -1.94
C HIS A 23 -8.61 -7.18 -2.88
N GLU A 24 -9.25 -6.36 -3.69
CA GLU A 24 -8.56 -5.39 -4.54
C GLU A 24 -8.39 -4.06 -3.82
N VAL A 25 -7.33 -3.35 -4.22
CA VAL A 25 -7.03 -2.00 -3.78
C VAL A 25 -6.68 -1.18 -5.01
N GLU A 26 -7.34 -0.03 -5.14
CA GLU A 26 -7.00 0.96 -6.16
C GLU A 26 -5.97 1.93 -5.59
N MET A 27 -4.84 2.06 -6.29
CA MET A 27 -3.79 3.01 -6.01
C MET A 27 -3.91 4.19 -6.96
N GLN A 28 -3.80 5.40 -6.41
CA GLN A 28 -3.74 6.62 -7.19
C GLN A 28 -2.52 6.57 -8.13
N GLY A 29 -2.76 6.82 -9.42
CA GLY A 29 -1.70 6.91 -10.42
C GLY A 29 -0.66 7.97 -10.04
N GLY A 30 0.62 7.63 -10.22
CA GLY A 30 1.74 8.50 -9.88
C GLY A 30 2.07 8.59 -8.39
N SER A 31 1.33 7.92 -7.51
CA SER A 31 1.72 7.77 -6.11
C SER A 31 3.00 6.92 -5.97
N LYS A 32 3.71 7.08 -4.85
CA LYS A 32 4.90 6.28 -4.53
C LYS A 32 4.55 4.80 -4.47
N VAL A 33 3.41 4.47 -3.86
CA VAL A 33 2.96 3.08 -3.72
C VAL A 33 2.57 2.47 -5.07
N ALA A 34 1.92 3.22 -5.98
CA ALA A 34 1.68 2.74 -7.35
C ALA A 34 3.01 2.49 -8.09
N GLY A 35 4.01 3.36 -7.91
CA GLY A 35 5.35 3.19 -8.49
C GLY A 35 6.07 1.91 -8.03
N LEU A 36 5.77 1.42 -6.81
CA LEU A 36 6.31 0.16 -6.30
C LEU A 36 5.79 -1.08 -7.04
N TYR A 37 4.63 -0.99 -7.69
CA TYR A 37 4.01 -2.07 -8.47
C TYR A 37 4.12 -1.87 -9.98
N GLY A 38 4.26 -0.62 -10.45
CA GLY A 38 4.22 -0.24 -11.87
C GLY A 38 5.55 -0.33 -12.64
N GLY A 39 6.68 -0.64 -12.00
CA GLY A 39 7.97 -0.84 -12.69
C GLY A 39 8.66 0.43 -13.20
N ASP A 40 8.08 1.62 -13.01
CA ASP A 40 8.63 2.92 -13.42
C ASP A 40 9.74 3.42 -12.47
N GLY A 41 10.69 2.56 -12.11
CA GLY A 41 11.93 2.93 -11.39
C GLY A 41 11.77 3.72 -10.08
N PRO A 42 12.89 4.14 -9.45
CA PRO A 42 12.87 4.82 -8.15
C PRO A 42 12.42 6.29 -8.20
N GLY A 43 11.78 6.70 -9.30
CA GLY A 43 11.51 8.10 -9.64
C GLY A 43 10.03 8.49 -9.55
N GLY A 44 9.24 7.83 -8.69
CA GLY A 44 7.83 8.16 -8.46
C GLY A 44 7.64 9.68 -8.38
N HIS A 45 7.03 10.22 -9.43
CA HIS A 45 7.09 11.64 -9.75
C HIS A 45 6.46 12.49 -8.64
N LYS A 46 6.95 13.72 -8.51
CA LYS A 46 6.28 14.77 -7.72
C LYS A 46 4.80 14.79 -8.07
N ASN A 47 3.93 14.83 -7.04
CA ASN A 47 2.49 15.02 -7.15
C ASN A 47 2.11 15.87 -8.37
N GLY A 48 1.37 15.29 -9.33
CA GLY A 48 0.81 16.06 -10.44
C GLY A 48 0.76 15.41 -11.83
N GLY A 49 1.13 14.14 -12.00
CA GLY A 49 0.88 13.43 -13.27
C GLY A 49 -0.54 12.83 -13.32
N ASN A 50 -1.30 13.08 -14.38
CA ASN A 50 -2.55 12.35 -14.66
C ASN A 50 -2.21 10.94 -15.18
N LEU A 51 -1.56 10.13 -14.34
CA LEU A 51 -1.28 8.74 -14.63
C LEU A 51 -2.52 7.89 -14.27
N PRO A 52 -2.78 6.80 -15.00
CA PRO A 52 -3.89 5.93 -14.67
C PRO A 52 -3.72 5.31 -13.28
N ALA A 53 -4.83 5.07 -12.60
CA ALA A 53 -4.84 4.31 -11.36
C ALA A 53 -4.32 2.88 -11.60
N VAL A 54 -3.73 2.29 -10.56
CA VAL A 54 -3.22 0.91 -10.56
C VAL A 54 -4.03 0.10 -9.57
N THR A 55 -4.67 -0.97 -10.03
CA THR A 55 -5.42 -1.89 -9.16
C THR A 55 -4.62 -3.17 -8.98
N VAL A 56 -4.48 -3.60 -7.72
CA VAL A 56 -3.81 -4.86 -7.37
C VAL A 56 -4.68 -5.68 -6.43
N LYS A 57 -4.55 -7.01 -6.52
CA LYS A 57 -5.09 -7.93 -5.52
C LYS A 57 -4.11 -8.04 -4.36
N ILE A 58 -4.60 -7.91 -3.13
CA ILE A 58 -3.77 -7.90 -1.93
C ILE A 58 -4.25 -8.90 -0.87
N ALA A 59 -3.37 -9.19 0.08
CA ALA A 59 -3.66 -9.95 1.29
C ALA A 59 -3.75 -9.00 2.50
N SER A 60 -4.96 -8.79 3.03
CA SER A 60 -5.16 -8.04 4.26
C SER A 60 -5.11 -8.98 5.47
N GLY A 61 -4.35 -8.58 6.50
CA GLY A 61 -4.15 -9.32 7.75
C GLY A 61 -4.28 -8.46 9.00
N HIS A 62 -4.88 -7.27 8.88
CA HIS A 62 -4.94 -6.28 9.95
C HIS A 62 -6.34 -6.22 10.58
N HIS A 63 -6.39 -6.11 11.92
CA HIS A 63 -7.66 -5.94 12.66
C HIS A 63 -8.07 -4.47 12.83
N GLN A 64 -7.16 -3.55 12.52
CA GLN A 64 -7.33 -2.11 12.65
C GLN A 64 -7.08 -1.46 11.30
N ALA A 65 -7.74 -0.33 11.05
CA ALA A 65 -7.55 0.46 9.84
C ALA A 65 -7.35 1.94 10.18
N VAL A 66 -6.75 2.69 9.26
CA VAL A 66 -6.58 4.14 9.40
C VAL A 66 -7.95 4.82 9.46
N ALA A 67 -8.31 5.32 10.65
CA ALA A 67 -9.54 6.08 10.86
C ALA A 67 -9.38 7.58 10.55
N ARG A 68 -8.16 8.12 10.66
CA ARG A 68 -7.85 9.53 10.43
C ARG A 68 -6.44 9.70 9.90
N VAL A 69 -6.33 10.33 8.73
CA VAL A 69 -5.04 10.69 8.13
C VAL A 69 -4.37 11.80 8.95
N ALA A 70 -3.07 11.64 9.25
CA ALA A 70 -2.29 12.63 9.97
C ALA A 70 -1.99 13.85 9.07
N ALA A 71 -1.80 15.02 9.68
CA ALA A 71 -1.41 16.21 8.94
C ALA A 71 -0.07 15.99 8.22
N GLY A 72 0.01 16.41 6.95
CA GLY A 72 1.20 16.22 6.12
C GLY A 72 1.26 14.88 5.38
N LEU A 73 0.36 13.93 5.66
CA LEU A 73 0.21 12.71 4.86
C LEU A 73 -0.96 12.83 3.89
N VAL A 74 -0.87 12.12 2.77
CA VAL A 74 -1.94 11.99 1.79
C VAL A 74 -2.32 10.52 1.60
N MET A 75 -3.61 10.26 1.41
CA MET A 75 -4.11 8.93 1.06
C MET A 75 -3.85 8.65 -0.41
N THR A 76 -3.24 7.50 -0.71
CA THR A 76 -2.87 7.11 -2.08
C THR A 76 -3.33 5.74 -2.50
N ALA A 77 -3.96 4.98 -1.60
CA ALA A 77 -4.70 3.78 -2.00
C ALA A 77 -5.92 3.57 -1.10
N VAL A 78 -7.00 3.08 -1.69
CA VAL A 78 -8.29 2.83 -1.01
C VAL A 78 -8.90 1.53 -1.52
N ALA A 79 -9.47 0.74 -0.61
CA ALA A 79 -10.29 -0.42 -0.95
C ALA A 79 -11.72 -0.01 -1.32
N GLU A 80 -12.47 -0.88 -1.99
CA GLU A 80 -13.86 -0.61 -2.40
C GLU A 80 -14.78 -0.24 -1.20
N ASP A 81 -14.51 -0.81 -0.03
CA ASP A 81 -15.25 -0.52 1.21
C ASP A 81 -14.90 0.83 1.86
N GLY A 82 -13.98 1.59 1.26
CA GLY A 82 -13.51 2.89 1.77
C GLY A 82 -12.36 2.79 2.76
N THR A 83 -11.84 1.59 3.05
CA THR A 83 -10.64 1.42 3.89
C THR A 83 -9.44 2.07 3.22
N VAL A 84 -8.76 2.94 3.96
CA VAL A 84 -7.51 3.56 3.55
C VAL A 84 -6.41 2.52 3.61
N GLU A 85 -5.82 2.20 2.46
CA GLU A 85 -4.86 1.10 2.34
C GLU A 85 -3.42 1.59 2.23
N ALA A 86 -3.20 2.81 1.73
CA ALA A 86 -1.87 3.40 1.64
C ALA A 86 -1.90 4.91 1.92
N LEU A 87 -0.81 5.38 2.53
CA LEU A 87 -0.51 6.79 2.76
C LEU A 87 0.90 7.10 2.27
N GLU A 88 1.18 8.36 2.00
CA GLU A 88 2.54 8.85 1.76
C GLU A 88 2.77 10.27 2.25
N ASP A 89 4.03 10.59 2.48
CA ASP A 89 4.50 11.97 2.72
C ASP A 89 4.78 12.61 1.35
N PRO A 90 4.16 13.74 0.98
CA PRO A 90 4.42 14.44 -0.28
C PRO A 90 5.85 14.96 -0.47
N GLU A 91 6.54 15.29 0.62
CA GLU A 91 7.83 15.97 0.61
C GLU A 91 9.01 15.02 0.77
N ARG A 92 8.80 13.89 1.48
CA ARG A 92 9.82 12.88 1.76
C ARG A 92 9.54 11.59 1.03
N TRP A 93 10.55 10.74 0.89
CA TRP A 93 10.30 9.39 0.37
C TRP A 93 9.82 8.45 1.49
N VAL A 94 8.57 8.67 1.90
CA VAL A 94 7.85 7.83 2.86
C VAL A 94 6.58 7.34 2.19
N ALA A 95 6.41 6.03 2.13
CA ALA A 95 5.20 5.35 1.65
C ALA A 95 4.76 4.29 2.67
N SER A 96 3.46 4.01 2.73
CA SER A 96 2.92 2.94 3.56
C SER A 96 1.91 2.09 2.80
N MET A 97 1.68 0.87 3.28
CA MET A 97 0.58 -0.01 2.88
C MET A 97 0.07 -0.75 4.12
N GLN A 98 -1.23 -1.06 4.21
CA GLN A 98 -1.78 -1.87 5.30
C GLN A 98 -1.82 -3.37 4.97
N TRP A 99 -1.79 -3.72 3.67
CA TRP A 99 -1.77 -5.11 3.25
C TRP A 99 -0.38 -5.73 3.37
N HIS A 100 -0.34 -7.05 3.27
CA HIS A 100 0.87 -7.87 3.38
C HIS A 100 1.37 -8.28 1.99
N PRO A 101 2.25 -7.49 1.34
CA PRO A 101 2.86 -7.88 0.07
C PRO A 101 3.77 -9.11 0.21
N GLU A 102 4.13 -9.53 1.42
CA GLU A 102 4.97 -10.71 1.68
C GLU A 102 4.21 -12.05 1.62
N ALA A 103 2.88 -12.03 1.56
CA ALA A 103 2.05 -13.24 1.52
C ALA A 103 2.51 -14.20 0.41
N LEU A 104 2.80 -15.45 0.79
CA LEU A 104 3.42 -16.44 -0.12
C LEU A 104 2.44 -16.96 -1.18
N GLU A 105 1.15 -16.77 -0.94
CA GLU A 105 0.06 -17.13 -1.85
C GLU A 105 -0.07 -16.16 -3.03
N LEU A 106 0.58 -14.99 -2.97
CA LEU A 106 0.70 -14.07 -4.11
C LEU A 106 1.76 -14.54 -5.11
N PRO A 107 1.57 -14.29 -6.43
CA PRO A 107 2.61 -14.50 -7.43
C PRO A 107 3.92 -13.83 -7.03
N ALA A 108 5.04 -14.52 -7.23
CA ALA A 108 6.36 -14.00 -6.80
C ALA A 108 6.70 -12.63 -7.40
N GLY A 109 6.23 -12.33 -8.62
CA GLY A 109 6.39 -11.02 -9.25
C GLY A 109 5.70 -9.91 -8.47
N GLU A 110 4.43 -10.11 -8.13
CA GLU A 110 3.59 -9.14 -7.40
C GLU A 110 4.06 -8.97 -5.95
N ARG A 111 4.35 -10.08 -5.27
CA ARG A 111 4.77 -10.07 -3.87
C ARG A 111 6.15 -9.41 -3.68
N LEU A 112 7.07 -9.58 -4.64
CA LEU A 112 8.43 -9.04 -4.56
C LEU A 112 8.59 -7.65 -5.18
N ALA A 113 7.65 -7.20 -6.03
CA ALA A 113 7.71 -5.91 -6.69
C ALA A 113 7.98 -4.74 -5.72
N PRO A 114 7.20 -4.55 -4.64
CA PRO A 114 7.42 -3.41 -3.76
C PRO A 114 8.75 -3.44 -3.02
N PHE A 115 9.22 -4.64 -2.62
CA PHE A 115 10.52 -4.78 -1.97
C PHE A 115 11.69 -4.48 -2.91
N ARG A 116 11.62 -4.95 -4.16
CA ARG A 116 12.65 -4.69 -5.18
C ARG A 116 12.72 -3.20 -5.48
N ALA A 117 11.57 -2.57 -5.73
CA ALA A 117 11.50 -1.14 -6.02
C ALA A 117 11.99 -0.30 -4.82
N PHE A 118 11.63 -0.67 -3.59
CA PHE A 118 12.09 0.02 -2.39
C PHE A 118 13.62 -0.02 -2.23
N VAL A 119 14.26 -1.17 -2.52
CA VAL A 119 15.73 -1.27 -2.51
C VAL A 119 16.36 -0.32 -3.52
N GLU A 120 15.79 -0.18 -4.72
CA GLU A 120 16.30 0.76 -5.72
C GLU A 120 16.14 2.23 -5.29
N VAL A 121 15.06 2.55 -4.58
CA VAL A 121 14.90 3.88 -3.98
C VAL A 121 15.99 4.12 -2.94
N CYS A 122 16.22 3.19 -2.00
CA CYS A 122 17.26 3.33 -0.98
C CYS A 122 18.66 3.59 -1.60
N ARG A 123 18.95 2.94 -2.73
CA ARG A 123 20.20 3.16 -3.49
C ARG A 123 20.28 4.54 -4.13
N SER A 124 19.15 5.07 -4.57
CA SER A 124 19.05 6.36 -5.28
C SER A 124 19.05 7.57 -4.34
N PHE A 125 18.67 7.38 -3.07
CA PHE A 125 18.55 8.45 -2.07
C PHE A 125 19.41 8.20 -0.81
N PRO A 126 20.74 8.01 -0.93
CA PRO A 126 21.58 7.51 0.17
C PRO A 126 21.70 8.47 1.37
N GLN A 127 21.31 9.74 1.23
CA GLN A 127 21.38 10.76 2.29
C GLN A 127 20.01 11.21 2.83
N HIS A 128 18.91 10.62 2.34
CA HIS A 128 17.56 11.02 2.73
C HIS A 128 16.88 9.90 3.53
N LEU A 129 15.98 10.29 4.44
CA LEU A 129 15.10 9.33 5.10
C LEU A 129 14.18 8.69 4.04
N VAL A 130 14.33 7.39 3.88
CA VAL A 130 13.52 6.53 3.02
C VAL A 130 12.82 5.51 3.93
N ALA A 131 11.50 5.43 3.87
CA ALA A 131 10.73 4.48 4.67
C ALA A 131 9.58 3.85 3.88
N LEU A 132 9.43 2.53 4.04
CA LEU A 132 8.26 1.76 3.64
C LEU A 132 7.66 1.16 4.90
N LEU A 133 6.42 1.54 5.20
CA LEU A 133 5.68 1.03 6.35
C LEU A 133 4.67 0.00 5.86
N VAL A 134 4.71 -1.20 6.44
CA VAL A 134 3.81 -2.32 6.16
C VAL A 134 3.14 -2.70 7.48
#